data_AF-A0AAV3NUJ1-F1
#
_entry.id   AF-A0AAV3NUJ1-F1
#
_cell.length_a   1.000
_cell.length_b   1.000
_cell.length_c   1.000
_cell.angle_alpha   90.00
_cell.angle_beta   90.00
_cell.angle_gamma   90.00
#
_symmetry.space_group_name_H-M   'P 1'
#
loop_
_entity.id
_entity.type
_entity.pdbx_description
1 polymer ?
#
loop_
_entity_poly.entity_id
_entity_poly.type
_entity_poly.pdbx_seq_one_letter_code
_entity_poly.pdbx_strand_id
1 'polypeptide(L)'
;MALAAFAKSNNFLNHNHKYALKALAFSIHFSPFSSSAAIAPSILDLGGVKVIKEEVVRDDPTNNVPDSIFRKLGLQLHRRDQHPLGILKNAIYNYFDANYPIKFEKIDDLCPIVSVKQNFDDVLVPADHVSRSYNDTYYVDAQTVLRCHTSAHQAELLRSGKTHFLVTGDVYRRDSIDSTHYPVFHQMEGVRVFTKDDWEGSGVDATSYAAEDLKKCLEGLALHLFGGVEMRWIDTYFPFTNPSFELEIYFQQAPLGTWKTVRGRI
;
A
#
# COMPACT_ATOMS: atom_id res chain seq x y z
N MET A 1 -3.09 -4.33 -16.15
CA MET A 1 -2.08 -4.97 -15.29
C MET A 1 -1.90 -4.14 -14.05
N ALA A 2 -2.03 -4.68 -12.84
CA ALA A 2 -1.85 -4.00 -11.56
C ALA A 2 -1.20 -4.93 -10.52
N LEU A 3 0.10 -4.84 -10.30
CA LEU A 3 0.83 -5.48 -9.20
C LEU A 3 0.24 -5.02 -7.86
N ALA A 4 0.04 -5.88 -6.85
CA ALA A 4 -0.16 -5.50 -5.45
C ALA A 4 0.86 -6.26 -4.59
N ALA A 5 2.05 -5.70 -4.42
CA ALA A 5 3.01 -6.27 -3.48
C ALA A 5 2.58 -5.91 -2.05
N PHE A 6 2.11 -6.90 -1.30
CA PHE A 6 1.91 -6.78 0.14
C PHE A 6 3.19 -7.18 0.86
N ALA A 7 3.77 -6.21 1.55
CA ALA A 7 4.77 -6.47 2.56
C ALA A 7 4.11 -6.51 3.93
N LYS A 8 3.80 -7.71 4.46
CA LYS A 8 3.51 -7.83 5.88
C LYS A 8 4.83 -7.68 6.64
N SER A 9 5.01 -6.53 7.29
CA SER A 9 6.12 -6.26 8.21
C SER A 9 6.00 -7.19 9.42
N ASN A 10 6.67 -8.34 9.39
CA ASN A 10 6.92 -9.13 10.59
C ASN A 10 8.03 -8.47 11.40
N ASN A 11 7.73 -8.13 12.65
CA ASN A 11 8.71 -7.74 13.66
C ASN A 11 9.80 -8.81 13.78
N PHE A 12 11.03 -8.47 13.43
CA PHE A 12 12.21 -9.26 13.74
C PHE A 12 13.28 -8.35 14.35
N LEU A 13 13.24 -8.17 15.67
CA LEU A 13 14.43 -7.89 16.46
C LEU A 13 14.30 -8.59 17.81
N ASN A 14 14.87 -9.78 17.90
CA ASN A 14 15.30 -10.35 19.17
C ASN A 14 16.39 -11.42 18.93
N HIS A 15 17.67 -11.03 19.06
CA HIS A 15 18.50 -11.41 20.22
C HIS A 15 19.97 -11.00 20.06
N ASN A 16 20.49 -10.46 21.17
CA ASN A 16 21.84 -10.59 21.73
C ASN A 16 23.05 -10.22 20.88
N HIS A 17 23.58 -9.01 21.12
CA HIS A 17 24.99 -8.86 21.45
C HIS A 17 25.20 -7.83 22.58
N LYS A 18 26.09 -8.23 23.49
CA LYS A 18 26.57 -7.51 24.68
C LYS A 18 27.32 -6.24 24.24
N TYR A 19 27.24 -5.13 25.00
CA TYR A 19 28.37 -4.42 25.64
C TYR A 19 27.97 -3.03 26.20
N ALA A 20 28.42 -2.81 27.45
CA ALA A 20 28.75 -1.57 28.17
C ALA A 20 27.68 -0.47 28.44
N LEU A 21 27.24 -0.40 29.71
CA LEU A 21 26.68 0.80 30.34
C LEU A 21 27.70 1.93 30.42
N LYS A 22 27.27 3.15 30.08
CA LYS A 22 27.77 4.40 30.68
C LYS A 22 26.56 5.26 31.05
N ALA A 23 26.35 5.45 32.35
CA ALA A 23 25.39 6.40 32.89
C ALA A 23 26.03 7.79 32.95
N LEU A 24 25.39 8.79 32.34
CA LEU A 24 25.57 10.20 32.70
C LEU A 24 24.21 10.71 33.19
N ALA A 25 24.15 11.08 34.47
CA ALA A 25 22.99 11.71 35.06
C ALA A 25 23.05 13.23 34.84
N PHE A 26 21.99 13.82 34.30
CA PHE A 26 21.74 15.25 34.35
C PHE A 26 20.37 15.49 35.00
N SER A 27 20.35 16.21 36.12
CA SER A 27 19.12 16.67 36.77
C SER A 27 18.58 17.90 36.04
N ILE A 28 17.34 17.83 35.56
CA ILE A 28 16.63 18.97 34.98
C ILE A 28 15.61 19.46 36.02
N HIS A 29 15.75 20.71 36.46
CA HIS A 29 14.77 21.41 37.30
C HIS A 29 13.54 21.77 36.45
N PHE A 30 12.34 21.41 36.91
CA PHE A 30 11.09 21.89 36.32
C PHE A 30 10.63 23.17 37.01
N SER A 31 10.50 24.26 36.23
CA SER A 31 9.68 25.42 36.61
C SER A 31 8.27 25.25 36.05
N PRO A 32 7.21 25.62 36.79
CA PRO A 32 5.85 25.54 36.28
C PRO A 32 5.58 26.74 35.36
N PHE A 33 5.24 26.48 34.10
CA PHE A 33 4.73 27.52 33.21
C PHE A 33 3.23 27.37 33.02
N SER A 34 2.52 28.45 33.36
CA SER A 34 1.11 28.71 33.08
C SER A 34 0.99 29.38 31.71
N SER A 35 0.14 28.83 30.84
CA SER A 35 -1.00 29.52 30.21
C SER A 35 -1.45 28.75 28.96
N SER A 36 -2.77 28.70 28.79
CA SER A 36 -3.46 28.14 27.63
C SER A 36 -3.04 28.86 26.35
N ALA A 37 -2.18 28.22 25.55
CA ALA A 37 -1.97 28.59 24.16
C ALA A 37 -3.07 27.90 23.33
N ALA A 38 -3.86 28.69 22.61
CA ALA A 38 -4.76 28.15 21.58
C ALA A 38 -3.94 27.30 20.61
N ILE A 39 -4.27 26.00 20.54
CA ILE A 39 -3.59 25.05 19.66
C ILE A 39 -3.95 25.45 18.22
N ALA A 40 -2.98 26.00 17.49
CA ALA A 40 -3.13 26.20 16.05
C ALA A 40 -3.47 24.83 15.41
N PRO A 41 -4.43 24.75 14.47
CA PRO A 41 -4.79 23.49 13.84
C PRO A 41 -3.54 22.87 13.19
N SER A 42 -3.26 21.61 13.51
CA SER A 42 -2.16 20.87 12.90
C SER A 42 -2.50 20.57 11.44
N ILE A 43 -2.07 21.44 10.53
CA ILE A 43 -2.24 21.24 9.08
C ILE A 43 -1.31 20.11 8.64
N LEU A 44 -1.88 19.07 8.03
CA LEU A 44 -1.14 17.99 7.37
C LEU A 44 -1.00 18.30 5.87
N ASP A 45 0.15 17.99 5.29
CA ASP A 45 0.37 17.97 3.84
C ASP A 45 0.35 16.51 3.36
N LEU A 46 -0.69 16.15 2.59
CA LEU A 46 -0.93 14.82 2.08
C LEU A 46 -0.87 14.86 0.55
N GLY A 47 0.34 14.88 -0.01
CA GLY A 47 0.52 14.87 -1.46
C GLY A 47 0.19 16.21 -2.12
N GLY A 48 0.54 17.31 -1.44
CA GLY A 48 0.19 18.67 -1.88
C GLY A 48 -1.21 19.11 -1.46
N VAL A 49 -2.00 18.23 -0.84
CA VAL A 49 -3.31 18.57 -0.26
C VAL A 49 -3.12 18.94 1.20
N LYS A 50 -3.45 20.20 1.55
CA LYS A 50 -3.48 20.66 2.94
C LYS A 50 -4.77 20.24 3.59
N VAL A 51 -4.66 19.50 4.69
CA VAL A 51 -5.81 18.92 5.40
C VAL A 51 -5.74 19.27 6.88
N ILE A 52 -6.85 19.75 7.45
CA ILE A 52 -7.00 19.92 8.90
C ILE A 52 -7.85 18.80 9.50
N LYS A 53 -7.77 18.63 10.83
CA LYS A 53 -8.48 17.56 11.53
C LYS A 53 -9.98 17.63 11.30
N GLU A 54 -10.53 18.82 11.35
CA GLU A 54 -11.97 19.09 11.25
C GLU A 54 -12.56 18.77 9.87
N GLU A 55 -11.71 18.60 8.85
CA GLU A 55 -12.12 18.15 7.51
C GLU A 55 -12.20 16.61 7.40
N VAL A 56 -11.52 15.88 8.30
CA VAL A 56 -11.43 14.41 8.27
C VAL A 56 -12.25 13.77 9.37
N VAL A 57 -12.13 14.30 10.59
CA VAL A 57 -12.91 13.91 11.77
C VAL A 57 -13.95 15.00 11.96
N ARG A 58 -15.04 14.89 11.20
CA ARG A 58 -16.07 15.92 11.09
C ARG A 58 -17.40 15.43 11.66
N ASP A 59 -18.24 16.37 12.03
CA ASP A 59 -19.62 16.10 12.44
C ASP A 59 -20.48 15.81 11.20
N ASP A 60 -20.44 14.56 10.74
CA ASP A 60 -21.25 14.04 9.64
C ASP A 60 -21.82 12.66 10.05
N PRO A 61 -23.11 12.37 9.79
CA PRO A 61 -23.75 11.11 10.21
C PRO A 61 -23.08 9.83 9.68
N THR A 62 -22.33 9.94 8.58
CA THR A 62 -21.62 8.83 7.93
C THR A 62 -20.14 8.79 8.30
N ASN A 63 -19.63 9.81 8.99
CA ASN A 63 -18.24 9.83 9.43
C ASN A 63 -18.00 8.73 10.46
N ASN A 64 -16.93 7.95 10.25
CA ASN A 64 -16.50 6.93 11.20
C ASN A 64 -14.98 6.92 11.42
N VAL A 65 -14.29 8.02 11.09
CA VAL A 65 -12.84 8.15 11.26
C VAL A 65 -12.51 8.61 12.68
N PRO A 66 -11.90 7.77 13.53
CA PRO A 66 -11.53 8.20 14.87
C PRO A 66 -10.23 9.03 14.86
N ASP A 67 -10.05 9.84 15.90
CA ASP A 67 -8.81 10.58 16.19
C ASP A 67 -7.55 9.73 16.10
N SER A 68 -7.63 8.47 16.53
CA SER A 68 -6.51 7.52 16.51
C SER A 68 -6.03 7.20 15.09
N ILE A 69 -6.94 7.22 14.11
CA ILE A 69 -6.64 7.00 12.69
C ILE A 69 -6.19 8.29 12.02
N PHE A 70 -6.83 9.43 12.34
CA PHE A 70 -6.37 10.73 11.87
C PHE A 70 -4.89 10.98 12.22
N ARG A 71 -4.46 10.63 13.43
CA ARG A 71 -3.05 10.75 13.87
C ARG A 71 -2.06 9.87 13.08
N LYS A 72 -2.54 8.94 12.24
CA LYS A 72 -1.70 8.11 11.37
C LYS A 72 -1.52 8.70 9.98
N LEU A 73 -2.40 9.61 9.56
CA LEU A 73 -2.26 10.33 8.30
C LEU A 73 -0.95 11.12 8.29
N GLY A 74 -0.24 11.09 7.17
CA GLY A 74 1.02 11.82 7.00
C GLY A 74 2.24 11.15 7.64
N LEU A 75 2.11 9.99 8.33
CA LEU A 75 3.28 9.26 8.82
C LEU A 75 4.19 8.80 7.67
N GLN A 76 3.58 8.41 6.53
CA GLN A 76 4.23 8.07 5.26
C GLN A 76 5.48 7.19 5.48
N LEU A 77 5.32 6.09 6.21
CA LEU A 77 6.44 5.25 6.64
C LEU A 77 7.20 4.62 5.45
N HIS A 78 6.51 4.42 4.32
CA HIS A 78 7.09 3.96 3.05
C HIS A 78 8.05 4.97 2.40
N ARG A 79 8.00 6.26 2.78
CA ARG A 79 8.91 7.31 2.30
C ARG A 79 10.15 7.48 3.18
N ARG A 80 10.26 6.73 4.27
CA ARG A 80 11.40 6.80 5.20
C ARG A 80 12.39 5.70 4.83
N ASP A 81 13.49 6.04 4.16
CA ASP A 81 14.42 5.05 3.59
C ASP A 81 15.04 4.08 4.60
N GLN A 82 15.16 4.48 5.87
CA GLN A 82 15.68 3.63 6.95
C GLN A 82 14.59 2.80 7.66
N HIS A 83 13.32 3.03 7.34
CA HIS A 83 12.22 2.24 7.87
C HIS A 83 12.10 0.93 7.06
N PRO A 84 11.74 -0.22 7.66
CA PRO A 84 11.62 -1.49 6.93
C PRO A 84 10.73 -1.42 5.68
N LEU A 85 9.64 -0.64 5.75
CA LEU A 85 8.76 -0.39 4.60
C LEU A 85 9.44 0.43 3.49
N GLY A 86 10.26 1.42 3.85
CA GLY A 86 11.04 2.20 2.88
C GLY A 86 12.15 1.39 2.24
N ILE A 87 12.87 0.57 3.04
CA ILE A 87 13.89 -0.37 2.54
C ILE A 87 13.28 -1.32 1.51
N LEU A 88 12.14 -1.93 1.83
CA LEU A 88 11.48 -2.85 0.93
C LEU A 88 10.91 -2.16 -0.32
N LYS A 89 10.30 -0.98 -0.18
CA LYS A 89 9.90 -0.16 -1.33
C LYS A 89 11.08 0.08 -2.28
N ASN A 90 12.23 0.50 -1.73
CA ASN A 90 13.42 0.79 -2.50
C ASN A 90 14.00 -0.47 -3.17
N ALA A 91 13.96 -1.63 -2.51
CA ALA A 91 14.34 -2.90 -3.11
C ALA A 91 13.45 -3.25 -4.32
N ILE A 92 12.13 -3.07 -4.21
CA ILE A 92 11.21 -3.27 -5.34
C ILE A 92 11.49 -2.26 -6.46
N TYR A 93 11.70 -0.98 -6.13
CA TYR A 93 12.06 0.04 -7.12
C TYR A 93 13.35 -0.31 -7.88
N ASN A 94 14.37 -0.81 -7.19
CA ASN A 94 15.61 -1.25 -7.80
C ASN A 94 15.41 -2.45 -8.74
N TYR A 95 14.55 -3.41 -8.36
CA TYR A 95 14.16 -4.51 -9.25
C TYR A 95 13.54 -3.98 -10.54
N PHE A 96 12.61 -3.04 -10.45
CA PHE A 96 11.96 -2.46 -11.64
C PHE A 96 12.95 -1.67 -12.52
N ASP A 97 13.84 -0.88 -11.92
CA ASP A 97 14.87 -0.14 -12.67
C ASP A 97 15.85 -1.06 -13.41
N ALA A 98 16.18 -2.21 -12.81
CA ALA A 98 17.16 -3.14 -13.38
C ALA A 98 16.59 -4.07 -14.46
N ASN A 99 15.31 -4.42 -14.37
CA ASN A 99 14.72 -5.48 -15.20
C ASN A 99 13.77 -4.97 -16.29
N TYR A 100 13.31 -3.72 -16.22
CA TYR A 100 12.40 -3.16 -17.20
C TYR A 100 13.06 -2.02 -17.97
N PRO A 101 13.31 -2.18 -19.28
CA PRO A 101 13.90 -1.11 -20.09
C PRO A 101 12.96 0.09 -20.22
N ILE A 102 11.65 -0.14 -20.08
CA ILE A 102 10.65 0.92 -19.95
C ILE A 102 10.60 1.36 -18.49
N LYS A 103 10.97 2.61 -18.25
CA LYS A 103 11.02 3.18 -16.90
C LYS A 103 9.61 3.34 -16.34
N PHE A 104 9.30 2.59 -15.29
CA PHE A 104 8.09 2.78 -14.50
C PHE A 104 8.16 4.11 -13.75
N GLU A 105 7.14 4.95 -13.89
CA GLU A 105 6.99 6.15 -13.07
C GLU A 105 6.68 5.75 -11.62
N LYS A 106 7.46 6.24 -10.66
CA LYS A 106 7.31 5.90 -9.23
C LYS A 106 6.57 7.02 -8.53
N ILE A 107 5.40 6.70 -7.97
CA ILE A 107 4.50 7.65 -7.35
C ILE A 107 4.26 7.21 -5.90
N ASP A 108 4.66 8.00 -4.91
CA ASP A 108 4.59 7.60 -3.51
C ASP A 108 4.13 8.71 -2.54
N ASP A 109 3.48 9.75 -3.06
CA ASP A 109 2.95 10.91 -2.33
C ASP A 109 1.43 11.12 -2.47
N LEU A 110 0.69 10.31 -3.23
CA LEU A 110 -0.75 10.56 -3.45
C LEU A 110 -1.55 10.67 -2.14
N CYS A 111 -2.50 11.62 -2.09
CA CYS A 111 -3.39 11.82 -0.95
C CYS A 111 -4.21 10.55 -0.66
N PRO A 112 -4.24 10.03 0.59
CA PRO A 112 -5.04 8.86 0.94
C PRO A 112 -6.53 9.16 1.07
N ILE A 113 -6.95 10.43 1.08
CA ILE A 113 -8.35 10.84 1.09
C ILE A 113 -8.84 10.88 -0.36
N VAL A 114 -9.77 10.01 -0.69
CA VAL A 114 -10.27 9.80 -2.06
C VAL A 114 -11.79 9.75 -2.08
N SER A 115 -12.39 9.99 -3.24
CA SER A 115 -13.82 9.77 -3.40
C SER A 115 -14.18 8.29 -3.32
N VAL A 116 -15.42 8.00 -2.89
CA VAL A 116 -16.04 6.66 -2.99
C VAL A 116 -15.94 6.13 -4.43
N LYS A 117 -16.11 7.02 -5.42
CA LYS A 117 -15.97 6.71 -6.84
C LYS A 117 -14.58 6.20 -7.19
N GLN A 118 -13.52 6.91 -6.79
CA GLN A 118 -12.14 6.48 -7.01
C GLN A 118 -11.85 5.13 -6.34
N ASN A 119 -12.25 4.98 -5.07
CA ASN A 119 -11.94 3.79 -4.30
C ASN A 119 -12.72 2.54 -4.72
N PHE A 120 -13.91 2.68 -5.30
CA PHE A 120 -14.77 1.54 -5.59
C PHE A 120 -15.34 1.52 -7.01
N ASP A 121 -16.02 2.58 -7.45
CA ASP A 121 -16.74 2.58 -8.74
C ASP A 121 -15.76 2.49 -9.94
N ASP A 122 -14.67 3.25 -9.89
CA ASP A 122 -13.64 3.30 -10.93
C ASP A 122 -12.85 1.99 -11.05
N VAL A 123 -12.95 1.13 -10.03
CA VAL A 123 -12.39 -0.23 -10.00
C VAL A 123 -13.51 -1.29 -9.95
N LEU A 124 -14.68 -0.95 -10.49
CA LEU A 124 -15.79 -1.88 -10.77
C LEU A 124 -16.30 -2.68 -9.55
N VAL A 125 -16.02 -2.21 -8.33
CA VAL A 125 -16.57 -2.85 -7.12
C VAL A 125 -18.08 -2.56 -7.09
N PRO A 126 -18.97 -3.57 -6.97
CA PRO A 126 -20.42 -3.32 -6.95
C PRO A 126 -20.88 -2.47 -5.76
N ALA A 127 -22.01 -1.76 -5.90
CA ALA A 127 -22.56 -0.88 -4.86
C ALA A 127 -22.98 -1.63 -3.59
N ASP A 128 -23.37 -2.89 -3.72
CA ASP A 128 -23.77 -3.81 -2.65
C ASP A 128 -22.60 -4.67 -2.11
N HIS A 129 -21.37 -4.43 -2.60
CA HIS A 129 -20.21 -5.20 -2.17
C HIS A 129 -19.84 -4.94 -0.70
N VAL A 130 -19.58 -6.01 0.05
CA VAL A 130 -19.23 -5.99 1.48
C VAL A 130 -18.13 -4.99 1.83
N SER A 131 -17.11 -4.83 0.98
CA SER A 131 -16.02 -3.87 1.24
C SER A 131 -16.47 -2.41 1.34
N ARG A 132 -17.67 -2.06 0.85
CA ARG A 132 -18.24 -0.71 1.00
C ARG A 132 -18.90 -0.49 2.36
N SER A 133 -19.06 -1.54 3.17
CA SER A 133 -19.66 -1.45 4.50
C SER A 133 -18.92 -0.45 5.40
N TYR A 134 -19.68 0.29 6.21
CA TYR A 134 -19.14 1.14 7.27
C TYR A 134 -18.34 0.36 8.33
N ASN A 135 -18.50 -0.97 8.39
CA ASN A 135 -17.70 -1.82 9.28
C ASN A 135 -16.29 -2.10 8.77
N ASP A 136 -16.06 -1.96 7.45
CA ASP A 136 -14.80 -2.34 6.79
C ASP A 136 -14.03 -1.10 6.27
N THR A 137 -14.75 0.00 6.01
CA THR A 137 -14.21 1.21 5.39
C THR A 137 -14.31 2.43 6.31
N TYR A 138 -13.24 3.24 6.30
CA TYR A 138 -13.20 4.54 6.95
C TYR A 138 -13.80 5.62 6.04
N TYR A 139 -15.01 6.07 6.35
CA TYR A 139 -15.75 7.13 5.67
C TYR A 139 -15.51 8.47 6.38
N VAL A 140 -15.07 9.48 5.62
CA VAL A 140 -15.00 10.87 6.04
C VAL A 140 -16.38 11.52 5.93
N ASP A 141 -17.09 11.20 4.84
CA ASP A 141 -18.50 11.49 4.61
C ASP A 141 -19.06 10.50 3.58
N ALA A 142 -20.33 10.65 3.16
CA ALA A 142 -21.01 9.71 2.29
C ALA A 142 -20.35 9.53 0.91
N GLN A 143 -19.47 10.45 0.49
CA GLN A 143 -18.81 10.46 -0.82
C GLN A 143 -17.28 10.40 -0.73
N THR A 144 -16.71 10.39 0.48
CA THR A 144 -15.27 10.50 0.72
C THR A 144 -14.81 9.45 1.72
N VAL A 145 -13.73 8.74 1.38
CA VAL A 145 -13.14 7.68 2.21
C VAL A 145 -11.64 7.85 2.36
N LEU A 146 -11.06 7.22 3.39
CA LEU A 146 -9.64 6.88 3.36
C LEU A 146 -9.46 5.65 2.47
N ARG A 147 -8.55 5.72 1.48
CA ARG A 147 -8.40 4.66 0.46
C ARG A 147 -8.16 3.28 1.10
N CYS A 148 -8.91 2.29 0.64
CA CYS A 148 -8.81 0.90 1.10
C CYS A 148 -7.70 0.12 0.38
N HIS A 149 -7.25 0.65 -0.76
CA HIS A 149 -6.21 0.08 -1.58
C HIS A 149 -5.61 1.13 -2.53
N THR A 150 -4.37 0.95 -2.95
CA THR A 150 -3.69 1.83 -3.92
C THR A 150 -4.37 1.87 -5.29
N SER A 151 -5.22 0.89 -5.60
CA SER A 151 -6.00 0.84 -6.84
C SER A 151 -7.02 1.96 -7.00
N ALA A 152 -7.31 2.69 -5.92
CA ALA A 152 -8.12 3.91 -5.98
C ALA A 152 -7.55 4.98 -6.93
N HIS A 153 -6.26 4.90 -7.26
CA HIS A 153 -5.60 5.87 -8.14
C HIS A 153 -5.40 5.36 -9.57
N GLN A 154 -5.71 4.10 -9.90
CA GLN A 154 -5.44 3.54 -11.23
C GLN A 154 -6.14 4.32 -12.35
N ALA A 155 -7.46 4.49 -12.22
CA ALA A 155 -8.26 5.07 -13.30
C ALA A 155 -7.86 6.52 -13.59
N GLU A 156 -7.55 7.30 -12.56
CA GLU A 156 -7.05 8.67 -12.70
C GLU A 156 -5.68 8.71 -13.39
N LEU A 157 -4.73 7.88 -12.95
CA LEU A 157 -3.39 7.83 -13.54
C LEU A 157 -3.43 7.38 -15.00
N LEU A 158 -4.24 6.36 -15.33
CA LEU A 158 -4.48 5.91 -16.71
C LEU A 158 -5.13 7.01 -17.56
N ARG A 159 -6.15 7.71 -17.05
CA ARG A 159 -6.78 8.85 -17.75
C ARG A 159 -5.80 9.99 -18.01
N SER A 160 -4.80 10.17 -17.14
CA SER A 160 -3.71 11.14 -17.34
C SER A 160 -2.66 10.71 -18.37
N GLY A 161 -2.84 9.55 -19.01
CA GLY A 161 -1.96 9.04 -20.06
C GLY A 161 -0.78 8.20 -19.55
N LYS A 162 -0.70 7.90 -18.25
CA LYS A 162 0.37 7.05 -17.71
C LYS A 162 0.09 5.59 -18.05
N THR A 163 1.10 4.91 -18.60
CA THR A 163 0.99 3.52 -19.05
C THR A 163 1.86 2.56 -18.23
N HIS A 164 2.89 3.06 -17.55
CA HIS A 164 3.86 2.28 -16.78
C HIS A 164 4.16 3.00 -15.46
N PHE A 165 3.56 2.57 -14.36
CA PHE A 165 3.73 3.28 -13.08
C PHE A 165 3.66 2.35 -11.87
N LEU A 166 4.36 2.69 -10.80
CA LEU A 166 4.26 2.09 -9.48
C LEU A 166 3.63 3.09 -8.52
N VAL A 167 2.63 2.68 -7.74
CA VAL A 167 2.03 3.53 -6.69
C VAL A 167 2.36 2.94 -5.34
N THR A 168 2.99 3.67 -4.42
CA THR A 168 3.22 3.19 -3.05
C THR A 168 2.51 4.10 -2.05
N GLY A 169 1.75 3.51 -1.14
CA GLY A 169 1.03 4.30 -0.16
C GLY A 169 0.52 3.49 1.03
N ASP A 170 0.27 4.22 2.10
CA ASP A 170 -0.56 3.80 3.23
C ASP A 170 -2.03 3.64 2.80
N VAL A 171 -2.69 2.61 3.29
CA VAL A 171 -4.09 2.29 3.02
C VAL A 171 -4.79 1.96 4.35
N TYR A 172 -6.09 2.20 4.37
CA TYR A 172 -6.87 2.30 5.59
C TYR A 172 -8.05 1.33 5.53
N ARG A 173 -8.15 0.44 6.52
CA ARG A 173 -9.26 -0.50 6.65
C ARG A 173 -9.67 -0.63 8.10
N ARG A 174 -10.96 -0.77 8.33
CA ARG A 174 -11.48 -1.13 9.65
C ARG A 174 -11.35 -2.65 9.78
N ASP A 175 -10.40 -3.08 10.59
CA ASP A 175 -10.09 -4.49 10.77
C ASP A 175 -9.81 -4.77 12.26
N SER A 176 -9.85 -6.03 12.68
CA SER A 176 -9.40 -6.41 14.02
C SER A 176 -7.92 -6.09 14.19
N ILE A 177 -7.50 -5.75 15.41
CA ILE A 177 -6.08 -5.50 15.70
C ILE A 177 -5.51 -6.79 16.27
N ASP A 178 -4.68 -7.47 15.48
CA ASP A 178 -3.95 -8.67 15.89
C ASP A 178 -2.54 -8.67 15.29
N SER A 179 -1.79 -9.78 15.42
CA SER A 179 -0.42 -9.87 14.89
C SER A 179 -0.32 -9.83 13.36
N THR A 180 -1.45 -9.94 12.65
CA THR A 180 -1.55 -10.05 11.19
C THR A 180 -2.44 -8.98 10.54
N HIS A 181 -3.18 -8.22 11.35
CA HIS A 181 -4.11 -7.17 10.95
C HIS A 181 -3.85 -5.87 11.71
N TYR A 182 -3.75 -4.77 10.98
CA TYR A 182 -3.57 -3.43 11.52
C TYR A 182 -4.34 -2.44 10.64
N PRO A 183 -5.03 -1.43 11.22
CA PRO A 183 -5.96 -0.58 10.47
C PRO A 183 -5.29 0.33 9.43
N VAL A 184 -3.96 0.49 9.51
CA VAL A 184 -3.14 1.24 8.55
C VAL A 184 -1.95 0.40 8.12
N PHE A 185 -1.96 -0.09 6.90
CA PHE A 185 -0.84 -0.84 6.32
C PHE A 185 -0.46 -0.22 4.97
N HIS A 186 0.53 -0.77 4.29
CA HIS A 186 1.06 -0.17 3.05
C HIS A 186 0.95 -1.16 1.90
N GLN A 187 0.67 -0.63 0.72
CA GLN A 187 0.64 -1.38 -0.53
C GLN A 187 1.59 -0.73 -1.54
N MET A 188 2.15 -1.57 -2.41
CA MET A 188 2.70 -1.11 -3.67
C MET A 188 1.89 -1.68 -4.83
N GLU A 189 1.40 -0.77 -5.66
CA GLU A 189 0.77 -1.02 -6.93
C GLU A 189 1.78 -1.00 -8.08
N GLY A 190 1.53 -1.71 -9.18
CA GLY A 190 2.30 -1.53 -10.41
C GLY A 190 1.50 -1.79 -11.67
N VAL A 191 1.33 -0.77 -12.50
CA VAL A 191 0.54 -0.83 -13.73
C VAL A 191 1.43 -0.82 -14.96
N ARG A 192 1.09 -1.70 -15.91
CA ARG A 192 1.70 -1.78 -17.24
C ARG A 192 0.62 -1.96 -18.30
N VAL A 193 0.67 -1.15 -19.35
CA VAL A 193 -0.24 -1.22 -20.50
C VAL A 193 0.57 -1.61 -21.72
N PHE A 194 0.10 -2.63 -22.42
CA PHE A 194 0.68 -3.12 -23.67
C PHE A 194 -0.13 -2.63 -24.86
N THR A 195 0.60 -2.19 -25.88
CA THR A 195 0.08 -1.88 -27.21
C THR A 195 0.08 -3.14 -28.08
N LYS A 196 -0.55 -3.05 -29.25
CA LYS A 196 -0.53 -4.15 -30.23
C LYS A 196 0.89 -4.54 -30.63
N ASP A 197 1.76 -3.55 -30.83
CA ASP A 197 3.16 -3.76 -31.25
C ASP A 197 3.97 -4.54 -30.21
N ASP A 198 3.60 -4.47 -28.93
CA ASP A 198 4.29 -5.22 -27.86
C ASP A 198 4.04 -6.74 -27.97
N TRP A 199 2.82 -7.16 -28.32
CA TRP A 199 2.42 -8.56 -28.27
C TRP A 199 2.21 -9.23 -29.63
N GLU A 200 1.98 -8.49 -30.72
CA GLU A 200 1.68 -9.08 -32.05
C GLU A 200 2.78 -10.02 -32.54
N GLY A 201 4.06 -9.68 -32.29
CA GLY A 201 5.20 -10.52 -32.66
C GLY A 201 5.39 -11.77 -31.80
N SER A 202 4.67 -11.91 -30.68
CA SER A 202 4.82 -13.05 -29.76
C SER A 202 4.09 -14.31 -30.22
N GLY A 203 3.12 -14.18 -31.14
CA GLY A 203 2.29 -15.30 -31.60
C GLY A 203 1.21 -15.75 -30.61
N VAL A 204 1.04 -15.07 -29.47
CA VAL A 204 -0.05 -15.28 -28.52
C VAL A 204 -0.99 -14.06 -28.48
N ASP A 205 -2.21 -14.22 -27.97
CA ASP A 205 -3.14 -13.11 -27.83
C ASP A 205 -2.71 -12.13 -26.71
N ALA A 206 -3.24 -10.91 -26.74
CA ALA A 206 -2.91 -9.84 -25.79
C ALA A 206 -3.07 -10.25 -24.32
N THR A 207 -4.09 -11.06 -24.00
CA THR A 207 -4.38 -11.47 -22.63
C THR A 207 -3.35 -12.46 -22.14
N SER A 208 -3.05 -13.48 -22.95
CA SER A 208 -2.01 -14.48 -22.67
C SER A 208 -0.63 -13.81 -22.54
N TYR A 209 -0.30 -12.88 -23.44
CA TYR A 209 0.96 -12.13 -23.37
C TYR A 209 1.09 -11.34 -22.06
N ALA A 210 0.07 -10.54 -21.71
CA ALA A 210 0.07 -9.77 -20.48
C ALA A 210 0.13 -10.66 -19.24
N ALA A 211 -0.51 -11.84 -19.29
CA ALA A 211 -0.48 -12.80 -18.20
C ALA A 211 0.90 -13.40 -17.98
N GLU A 212 1.58 -13.79 -19.06
CA GLU A 212 2.95 -14.29 -18.99
C GLU A 212 3.92 -13.21 -18.49
N ASP A 213 3.80 -11.96 -18.95
CA ASP A 213 4.64 -10.85 -18.49
C ASP A 213 4.43 -10.59 -16.99
N LEU A 214 3.17 -10.57 -16.51
CA LEU A 214 2.89 -10.45 -15.07
C LEU A 214 3.53 -11.58 -14.28
N LYS A 215 3.36 -12.84 -14.73
CA LYS A 215 3.89 -13.98 -13.99
C LYS A 215 5.42 -13.94 -13.92
N LYS A 216 6.09 -13.70 -15.04
CA LYS A 216 7.55 -13.53 -15.13
C LYS A 216 8.04 -12.38 -14.25
N CYS A 217 7.32 -11.25 -14.25
CA CYS A 217 7.60 -10.09 -13.39
C CYS A 217 7.58 -10.45 -11.91
N LEU A 218 6.50 -11.09 -11.48
CA LEU A 218 6.26 -11.36 -10.07
C LEU A 218 7.13 -12.48 -9.51
N GLU A 219 7.40 -13.51 -10.30
CA GLU A 219 8.37 -14.54 -9.96
C GLU A 219 9.77 -13.95 -9.84
N GLY A 220 10.18 -13.12 -10.81
CA GLY A 220 11.47 -12.44 -10.78
C GLY A 220 11.61 -11.50 -9.56
N LEU A 221 10.55 -10.77 -9.22
CA LEU A 221 10.53 -9.92 -8.03
C LEU A 221 10.63 -10.75 -6.74
N ALA A 222 9.91 -11.86 -6.65
CA ALA A 222 9.98 -12.77 -5.51
C ALA A 222 11.39 -13.33 -5.33
N LEU A 223 12.03 -13.78 -6.41
CA LEU A 223 13.42 -14.24 -6.39
C LEU A 223 14.40 -13.13 -5.99
N HIS A 224 14.18 -11.90 -6.47
CA HIS A 224 15.01 -10.75 -6.11
C HIS A 224 14.94 -10.42 -4.61
N LEU A 225 13.74 -10.48 -4.03
CA LEU A 225 13.51 -10.10 -2.63
C LEU A 225 13.86 -11.21 -1.64
N PHE A 226 13.59 -12.48 -1.98
CA PHE A 226 13.63 -13.59 -1.04
C PHE A 226 14.65 -14.69 -1.42
N GLY A 227 15.26 -14.61 -2.60
CA GLY A 227 16.14 -15.67 -3.11
C GLY A 227 15.36 -16.89 -3.60
N GLY A 228 15.95 -18.08 -3.48
CA GLY A 228 15.34 -19.33 -3.93
C GLY A 228 14.17 -19.76 -3.06
N VAL A 229 12.98 -19.24 -3.35
CA VAL A 229 11.72 -19.56 -2.67
C VAL A 229 10.79 -20.40 -3.54
N GLU A 230 9.99 -21.25 -2.91
CA GLU A 230 8.92 -21.98 -3.61
C GLU A 230 7.73 -21.06 -3.85
N MET A 231 7.11 -21.19 -5.02
CA MET A 231 6.04 -20.32 -5.50
C MET A 231 4.91 -21.14 -6.12
N ARG A 232 3.66 -20.67 -5.97
CA ARG A 232 2.51 -21.20 -6.70
C ARG A 232 1.54 -20.11 -7.11
N TRP A 233 0.92 -20.28 -8.29
CA TRP A 233 -0.16 -19.43 -8.76
C TRP A 233 -1.51 -20.02 -8.37
N ILE A 234 -2.38 -19.17 -7.84
CA ILE A 234 -3.76 -19.50 -7.50
C ILE A 234 -4.67 -18.64 -8.39
N ASP A 235 -5.60 -19.26 -9.10
CA ASP A 235 -6.64 -18.53 -9.84
C ASP A 235 -7.61 -17.89 -8.84
N THR A 236 -7.95 -16.62 -9.06
CA THR A 236 -8.81 -15.86 -8.14
C THR A 236 -9.77 -14.95 -8.92
N TYR A 237 -10.51 -14.12 -8.20
CA TYR A 237 -11.40 -13.11 -8.77
C TYR A 237 -11.18 -11.75 -8.11
N PHE A 238 -11.04 -10.72 -8.93
CA PHE A 238 -11.21 -9.33 -8.52
C PHE A 238 -12.14 -8.61 -9.50
N PRO A 239 -13.00 -7.68 -9.04
CA PRO A 239 -13.97 -7.02 -9.92
C PRO A 239 -13.37 -6.25 -11.12
N PHE A 240 -12.11 -5.85 -11.03
CA PHE A 240 -11.43 -5.00 -12.01
C PHE A 240 -10.35 -5.71 -12.83
N THR A 241 -10.20 -7.03 -12.72
CA THR A 241 -9.22 -7.81 -13.49
C THR A 241 -9.80 -9.14 -13.97
N ASN A 242 -9.45 -9.55 -15.19
CA ASN A 242 -9.84 -10.84 -15.74
C ASN A 242 -8.89 -11.26 -16.88
N PRO A 243 -8.18 -12.38 -16.77
CA PRO A 243 -8.11 -13.30 -15.63
C PRO A 243 -7.40 -12.70 -14.40
N SER A 244 -7.56 -13.32 -13.24
CA SER A 244 -6.94 -12.86 -11.99
C SER A 244 -6.17 -13.97 -11.29
N PHE A 245 -5.02 -13.62 -10.68
CA PHE A 245 -4.16 -14.59 -10.01
C PHE A 245 -3.71 -14.10 -8.62
N GLU A 246 -3.23 -15.02 -7.78
CA GLU A 246 -2.42 -14.72 -6.60
C GLU A 246 -1.13 -15.54 -6.66
N LEU A 247 0.00 -14.94 -6.32
CA LEU A 247 1.29 -15.62 -6.19
C LEU A 247 1.53 -15.93 -4.72
N GLU A 248 1.50 -17.19 -4.32
CA GLU A 248 1.88 -17.56 -2.96
C GLU A 248 3.35 -17.97 -2.90
N ILE A 249 4.06 -17.45 -1.90
CA ILE A 249 5.46 -17.76 -1.59
C ILE A 249 5.50 -18.62 -0.33
N TYR A 250 6.21 -19.75 -0.36
CA TYR A 250 6.37 -20.58 0.83
C TYR A 250 7.41 -19.98 1.79
N PHE A 251 6.99 -19.68 3.02
CA PHE A 251 7.87 -19.13 4.04
C PHE A 251 8.27 -20.19 5.07
N GLN A 252 9.49 -20.71 4.93
CA GLN A 252 10.05 -21.81 5.73
C GLN A 252 10.30 -21.44 7.21
N GLN A 253 10.51 -20.16 7.53
CA GLN A 253 10.86 -19.73 8.90
C GLN A 253 9.64 -19.55 9.83
N ALA A 254 8.42 -19.80 9.36
CA ALA A 254 7.25 -19.87 10.23
C ALA A 254 7.25 -21.20 11.01
N PRO A 255 6.75 -21.26 12.26
CA PRO A 255 6.79 -22.45 13.12
C PRO A 255 6.20 -23.74 12.54
N LEU A 256 5.50 -23.68 11.41
CA LEU A 256 4.91 -24.81 10.69
C LEU A 256 5.07 -24.75 9.17
N GLY A 257 5.91 -23.86 8.61
CA GLY A 257 6.02 -23.65 7.16
C GLY A 257 4.70 -23.16 6.55
N THR A 258 4.59 -21.86 6.29
CA THR A 258 3.32 -21.27 5.83
C THR A 258 3.46 -20.61 4.48
N TRP A 259 2.52 -20.87 3.58
CA TRP A 259 2.34 -20.07 2.37
C TRP A 259 1.94 -18.64 2.75
N LYS A 260 2.64 -17.64 2.18
CA LYS A 260 2.35 -16.22 2.32
C LYS A 260 2.01 -15.66 0.94
N THR A 261 0.85 -15.02 0.84
CA THR A 261 0.33 -14.51 -0.43
C THR A 261 0.95 -13.16 -0.80
N VAL A 262 1.53 -13.09 -1.99
CA VAL A 262 1.83 -11.86 -2.74
C VAL A 262 0.81 -11.77 -3.89
N ARG A 263 0.13 -10.63 -4.08
CA ARG A 263 -0.98 -10.57 -5.04
C ARG A 263 -0.53 -10.00 -6.38
N GLY A 264 -0.89 -10.68 -7.46
CA GLY A 264 -0.60 -10.29 -8.84
C GLY A 264 -1.85 -10.19 -9.69
N ARG A 265 -2.18 -9.02 -10.23
CA ARG A 265 -3.47 -8.79 -10.91
C ARG A 265 -3.21 -8.39 -12.38
N ILE A 266 -3.88 -9.00 -13.37
CA ILE A 266 -3.79 -8.64 -14.81
C ILE A 266 -4.92 -7.72 -15.21
#